data_AF-A0ABD5X7F1-F1
#
_entry.id   AF-A0ABD5X7F1-F1
#
_cell.length_a   1.000
_cell.length_b   1.000
_cell.length_c   1.000
_cell.angle_alpha   90.00
_cell.angle_beta   90.00
_cell.angle_gamma   90.00
#
_symmetry.space_group_name_H-M   'P 1'
#
loop_
_entity.id
_entity.type
_entity.pdbx_description
1 polymer ?
#
loop_
_entity_poly.entity_id
_entity_poly.type
_entity_poly.pdbx_seq_one_letter_code
_entity_poly.pdbx_strand_id
1 'polypeptide(L)'
;MYWDSEAVEEVVIYPNEVPAQDISSPIEFVAKTDVEHTEQRRRERQRFLSKSYDYVPVRPYDLREYLDVADDTVNQVDRAQHVSYESTVLRCLNVLTEYPFVIVTHPDTACYRFMTLADLNSRVAKQRLYPYFAKVANSVSRFLESEFGSAELAEVYADNRNTTRAIKRWREEQDANTELHLSEFMNLTDLKVVVTNISRLRTGLGFTSKNSCRDCFDSIARYRNNVMHANRSLVHQTEDATALAAAIERATKLAADCNALLDE
;
A
#
# COMPACT_ATOMS: atom_id res chain seq x y z
N MET A 1 7.70 -6.60 12.56
CA MET A 1 7.00 -5.80 11.54
C MET A 1 7.15 -6.52 10.21
N TYR A 2 6.37 -6.17 9.17
CA TYR A 2 6.46 -6.85 7.85
C TYR A 2 7.83 -6.68 7.20
N TRP A 3 8.31 -5.44 7.09
CA TRP A 3 9.67 -5.11 6.66
C TRP A 3 10.54 -4.75 7.86
N ASP A 4 11.85 -4.98 7.77
CA ASP A 4 12.79 -4.27 8.64
C ASP A 4 13.02 -2.82 8.14
N SER A 5 13.73 -2.02 8.94
CA SER A 5 13.93 -0.59 8.65
C SER A 5 14.69 -0.33 7.35
N GLU A 6 15.57 -1.22 6.93
CA GLU A 6 16.35 -1.07 5.69
C GLU A 6 15.52 -1.48 4.48
N ALA A 7 14.79 -2.59 4.61
CA ALA A 7 13.90 -3.11 3.56
C ALA A 7 12.76 -2.12 3.22
N VAL A 8 12.25 -1.33 4.17
CA VAL A 8 11.26 -0.29 3.87
C VAL A 8 11.83 0.73 2.88
N GLU A 9 13.09 1.13 3.03
CA GLU A 9 13.71 2.14 2.16
C GLU A 9 13.90 1.64 0.73
N GLU A 10 14.15 0.34 0.54
CA GLU A 10 14.22 -0.28 -0.79
C GLU A 10 12.86 -0.30 -1.49
N VAL A 11 11.77 -0.37 -0.72
CA VAL A 11 10.42 -0.37 -1.26
C VAL A 11 9.98 1.04 -1.64
N VAL A 12 10.43 2.09 -0.92
CA VAL A 12 10.01 3.48 -1.14
C VAL A 12 10.38 3.95 -2.56
N ILE A 13 9.36 4.28 -3.35
CA ILE A 13 9.54 4.68 -4.76
C ILE A 13 9.80 6.20 -4.89
N TYR A 14 9.32 7.00 -3.94
CA TYR A 14 9.47 8.47 -3.98
C TYR A 14 10.03 9.00 -2.66
N PRO A 15 11.18 9.68 -2.66
CA PRO A 15 11.77 10.24 -1.44
C PRO A 15 10.92 11.38 -0.83
N ASN A 16 10.04 12.00 -1.62
CA ASN A 16 9.12 13.05 -1.19
C ASN A 16 7.68 12.52 -1.01
N GLU A 17 7.55 11.34 -0.40
CA GLU A 17 6.24 10.88 0.03
C GLU A 17 5.62 11.85 1.03
N VAL A 18 4.29 11.84 1.07
CA VAL A 18 3.59 12.70 2.01
C VAL A 18 3.92 12.24 3.44
N PRO A 19 4.32 13.17 4.31
CA PRO A 19 4.70 12.87 5.68
C PRO A 19 3.52 12.26 6.46
N ALA A 20 3.83 11.39 7.40
CA ALA A 20 2.86 10.74 8.30
C ALA A 20 1.90 11.75 8.95
N GLN A 21 2.31 13.01 9.13
CA GLN A 21 1.45 14.05 9.68
C GLN A 21 0.21 14.38 8.83
N ASP A 22 0.28 14.25 7.50
CA ASP A 22 -0.81 14.67 6.61
C ASP A 22 -1.92 13.61 6.52
N ILE A 23 -1.63 12.39 6.96
CA ILE A 23 -2.58 11.27 6.96
C ILE A 23 -3.00 10.83 8.37
N SER A 24 -2.32 11.30 9.41
CA SER A 24 -2.68 10.99 10.81
C SER A 24 -3.71 11.97 11.36
N SER A 25 -4.40 11.57 12.41
CA SER A 25 -5.42 12.35 13.10
C SER A 25 -4.85 13.08 14.35
N PRO A 26 -5.44 14.20 14.79
CA PRO A 26 -5.07 14.84 16.06
C PRO A 26 -5.31 13.89 17.25
N ILE A 27 -4.48 14.01 18.29
CA ILE A 27 -4.58 13.15 19.48
C ILE A 27 -5.40 13.83 20.59
N GLU A 28 -6.29 13.07 21.23
CA GLU A 28 -6.81 13.39 22.56
C GLU A 28 -6.09 12.56 23.63
N PHE A 29 -5.84 13.16 24.80
CA PHE A 29 -5.09 12.54 25.89
C PHE A 29 -5.94 12.31 27.13
N VAL A 30 -5.55 11.31 27.93
CA VAL A 30 -6.04 11.09 29.29
C VAL A 30 -4.90 11.24 30.29
N ALA A 31 -5.12 11.88 31.44
CA ALA A 31 -4.06 12.03 32.43
C ALA A 31 -3.81 10.72 33.18
N LYS A 32 -2.56 10.46 33.57
CA LYS A 32 -2.18 9.29 34.38
C LYS A 32 -3.02 9.19 35.65
N THR A 33 -3.20 10.30 36.34
CA THR A 33 -4.04 10.38 37.56
C THR A 33 -5.49 9.99 37.30
N ASP A 34 -6.02 10.24 36.11
CA ASP A 34 -7.40 9.89 35.77
C ASP A 34 -7.55 8.38 35.52
N VAL A 35 -6.53 7.71 34.97
CA VAL A 35 -6.57 6.27 34.70
C VAL A 35 -6.18 5.39 35.90
N GLU A 36 -5.51 5.95 36.90
CA GLU A 36 -5.15 5.25 38.16
C GLU A 36 -6.34 5.06 39.10
N HIS A 37 -7.37 5.91 39.02
CA HIS A 37 -8.55 5.85 39.87
C HIS A 37 -9.74 5.21 39.13
N THR A 38 -10.27 4.09 39.61
CA THR A 38 -11.31 3.29 38.95
C THR A 38 -12.53 4.10 38.49
N GLU A 39 -13.11 4.92 39.38
CA GLU A 39 -14.30 5.73 39.05
C GLU A 39 -14.00 6.82 38.00
N GLN A 40 -12.82 7.43 38.08
CA GLN A 40 -12.40 8.47 37.15
C GLN A 40 -12.07 7.86 35.78
N ARG A 41 -11.37 6.71 35.75
CA ARG A 41 -11.10 5.95 34.52
C ARG A 41 -12.38 5.55 33.82
N ARG A 42 -13.38 5.08 34.57
CA ARG A 42 -14.70 4.72 34.02
C ARG A 42 -15.39 5.92 33.36
N ARG A 43 -15.29 7.12 33.95
CA ARG A 43 -15.85 8.37 33.39
C ARG A 43 -15.12 8.77 32.11
N GLU A 44 -13.79 8.78 32.11
CA GLU A 44 -13.00 9.09 30.92
C GLU A 44 -13.25 8.06 29.81
N ARG A 45 -13.31 6.77 30.13
CA ARG A 45 -13.69 5.72 29.18
C ARG A 45 -15.05 5.98 28.53
N GLN A 46 -16.08 6.34 29.31
CA GLN A 46 -17.38 6.68 28.74
C GLN A 46 -17.33 7.91 27.83
N ARG A 47 -16.55 8.93 28.19
CA ARG A 47 -16.30 10.09 27.33
C ARG A 47 -15.66 9.66 26.00
N PHE A 48 -14.64 8.82 26.02
CA PHE A 48 -13.96 8.36 24.81
C PHE A 48 -14.82 7.42 23.94
N LEU A 49 -15.59 6.53 24.56
CA LEU A 49 -16.59 5.71 23.86
C LEU A 49 -17.65 6.57 23.15
N SER A 50 -18.12 7.64 23.80
CA SER A 50 -19.11 8.56 23.19
C SER A 50 -18.58 9.29 21.96
N LYS A 51 -17.25 9.35 21.81
CA LYS A 51 -16.54 9.93 20.68
C LYS A 51 -15.97 8.88 19.72
N SER A 52 -16.26 7.60 19.93
CA SER A 52 -15.77 6.48 19.11
C SER A 52 -14.25 6.35 19.06
N TYR A 53 -13.56 6.60 20.17
CA TYR A 53 -12.13 6.28 20.30
C TYR A 53 -11.94 4.82 20.72
N ASP A 54 -11.04 4.12 20.05
CA ASP A 54 -10.58 2.78 20.44
C ASP A 54 -9.39 2.85 21.41
N TYR A 55 -8.51 3.83 21.21
CA TYR A 55 -7.25 3.97 21.94
C TYR A 55 -6.98 5.44 22.29
N VAL A 56 -6.43 5.67 23.48
CA VAL A 56 -6.13 7.02 23.96
C VAL A 56 -4.78 7.04 24.68
N PRO A 57 -3.78 7.78 24.20
CA PRO A 57 -2.50 7.90 24.88
C PRO A 57 -2.64 8.54 26.28
N VAL A 58 -1.91 8.01 27.24
CA VAL A 58 -1.83 8.53 28.61
C VAL A 58 -0.71 9.57 28.69
N ARG A 59 -1.01 10.71 29.31
CA ARG A 59 -0.02 11.75 29.62
C ARG A 59 0.42 11.68 31.10
N PRO A 60 1.67 12.02 31.42
CA PRO A 60 2.72 12.52 30.52
C PRO A 60 3.28 11.45 29.57
N TYR A 61 3.75 11.87 28.38
CA TYR A 61 4.10 10.97 27.26
C TYR A 61 5.30 10.07 27.50
N ASP A 62 6.19 10.48 28.41
CA ASP A 62 7.35 9.70 28.83
C ASP A 62 6.96 8.37 29.48
N LEU A 63 5.72 8.27 29.98
CA LEU A 63 5.16 7.01 30.48
C LEU A 63 4.93 5.96 29.40
N ARG A 64 4.76 6.39 28.13
CA ARG A 64 4.49 5.50 26.99
C ARG A 64 3.37 4.52 27.30
N GLU A 65 2.25 5.04 27.76
CA GLU A 65 1.06 4.25 28.07
C GLU A 65 -0.11 4.69 27.20
N TYR A 66 -1.05 3.79 26.98
CA TYR A 66 -2.33 4.11 26.38
C TYR A 66 -3.46 3.35 27.09
N LEU A 67 -4.63 3.98 27.13
CA LEU A 67 -5.87 3.35 27.54
C LEU A 67 -6.49 2.66 26.32
N ASP A 68 -6.69 1.35 26.41
CA ASP A 68 -7.61 0.61 25.56
C ASP A 68 -9.04 0.91 26.05
N VAL A 69 -9.80 1.60 25.21
CA VAL A 69 -11.13 2.08 25.58
C VAL A 69 -12.13 0.92 25.60
N ALA A 70 -11.96 -0.09 24.76
CA ALA A 70 -12.84 -1.24 24.74
C ALA A 70 -12.67 -2.07 26.02
N ASP A 71 -11.42 -2.40 26.35
CA ASP A 71 -11.08 -3.35 27.42
C ASP A 71 -10.89 -2.71 28.80
N ASP A 72 -10.89 -1.37 28.90
CA ASP A 72 -10.61 -0.62 30.15
C ASP A 72 -9.22 -0.95 30.75
N THR A 73 -8.25 -1.24 29.89
CA THR A 73 -6.89 -1.60 30.30
C THR A 73 -5.89 -0.53 29.91
N VAL A 74 -4.93 -0.26 30.79
CA VAL A 74 -3.77 0.59 30.48
C VAL A 74 -2.63 -0.30 30.01
N ASN A 75 -2.19 -0.09 28.78
CA ASN A 75 -1.16 -0.86 28.11
C ASN A 75 0.07 0.01 27.82
N GLN A 76 1.22 -0.63 27.63
CA GLN A 76 2.46 0.04 27.24
C GLN A 76 2.52 0.23 25.72
N VAL A 77 3.00 1.39 25.29
CA VAL A 77 3.29 1.73 23.89
C VAL A 77 4.70 1.28 23.57
N ASP A 78 4.84 0.48 22.53
CA ASP A 78 6.14 0.03 22.06
C ASP A 78 6.94 1.19 21.44
N ARG A 79 8.27 1.13 21.52
CA ARG A 79 9.15 2.05 20.79
C ARG A 79 8.91 1.98 19.29
N ALA A 80 8.64 0.79 18.76
CA ALA A 80 8.34 0.57 17.34
C ALA A 80 7.08 1.31 16.88
N GLN A 81 6.15 1.64 17.78
CA GLN A 81 4.94 2.40 17.44
C GLN A 81 5.21 3.90 17.19
N HIS A 82 6.42 4.39 17.48
CA HIS A 82 6.76 5.79 17.29
C HIS A 82 7.45 6.00 15.95
N VAL A 83 6.89 6.91 15.13
CA VAL A 83 7.48 7.32 13.86
C VAL A 83 7.65 8.83 13.83
N SER A 84 8.71 9.31 13.18
CA SER A 84 8.88 10.76 12.94
C SER A 84 7.74 11.29 12.08
N TYR A 85 7.34 12.55 12.28
CA TYR A 85 6.35 13.22 11.44
C TYR A 85 6.69 13.22 9.95
N GLU A 86 7.98 13.21 9.59
CA GLU A 86 8.47 13.13 8.20
C GLU A 86 8.49 11.72 7.63
N SER A 87 8.14 10.70 8.44
CA SER A 87 8.15 9.31 7.99
C SER A 87 7.13 9.06 6.88
N THR A 88 7.45 8.12 6.01
CA THR A 88 6.58 7.71 4.91
C THR A 88 5.33 6.98 5.40
N VAL A 89 4.31 6.92 4.53
CA VAL A 89 3.10 6.12 4.77
C VAL A 89 3.45 4.64 4.89
N LEU A 90 4.47 4.16 4.17
CA LEU A 90 4.93 2.77 4.27
C LEU A 90 5.49 2.43 5.65
N ARG A 91 6.25 3.32 6.27
CA ARG A 91 6.72 3.12 7.65
C ARG A 91 5.54 2.99 8.61
N CYS A 92 4.52 3.82 8.46
CA CYS A 92 3.31 3.74 9.27
C CYS A 92 2.54 2.43 9.02
N LEU A 93 2.36 2.03 7.76
CA LEU A 93 1.76 0.76 7.38
C LEU A 93 2.51 -0.42 8.02
N ASN A 94 3.85 -0.39 8.01
CA ASN A 94 4.68 -1.44 8.57
C ASN A 94 4.43 -1.63 10.08
N VAL A 95 4.30 -0.54 10.83
CA VAL A 95 3.92 -0.58 12.25
C VAL A 95 2.51 -1.14 12.42
N LEU A 96 1.56 -0.72 11.57
CA LEU A 96 0.16 -1.18 11.60
C LEU A 96 -0.02 -2.67 11.22
N THR A 97 1.04 -3.35 10.77
CA THR A 97 1.00 -4.81 10.57
C THR A 97 1.10 -5.60 11.87
N GLU A 98 1.53 -4.96 12.97
CA GLU A 98 1.72 -5.61 14.27
C GLU A 98 1.00 -4.89 15.41
N TYR A 99 0.88 -3.57 15.31
CA TYR A 99 0.32 -2.73 16.36
C TYR A 99 -0.99 -2.10 15.91
N PRO A 100 -1.93 -1.83 16.84
CA PRO A 100 -3.23 -1.25 16.50
C PRO A 100 -3.15 0.20 16.01
N PHE A 101 -2.06 0.90 16.33
CA PHE A 101 -1.86 2.31 15.97
C PHE A 101 -0.38 2.70 15.91
N VAL A 102 -0.14 3.88 15.33
CA VAL A 102 1.14 4.56 15.23
C VAL A 102 1.06 5.93 15.91
N ILE A 103 2.06 6.27 16.72
CA ILE A 103 2.27 7.61 17.26
C ILE A 103 3.24 8.35 16.34
N VAL A 104 2.76 9.42 15.73
CA VAL A 104 3.54 10.29 14.87
C VAL A 104 4.07 11.45 15.72
N THR A 105 5.39 11.50 15.90
CA THR A 105 6.06 12.45 16.79
C THR A 105 6.64 13.62 16.01
N HIS A 106 6.33 14.86 16.43
CA HIS A 106 6.99 16.07 15.96
C HIS A 106 8.10 16.48 16.96
N PRO A 107 9.17 17.19 16.52
CA PRO A 107 10.18 17.76 17.40
C PRO A 107 9.60 18.69 18.48
N ASP A 108 8.47 19.32 18.16
CA ASP A 108 7.64 20.01 19.14
C ASP A 108 6.85 18.96 19.94
N THR A 109 7.19 18.81 21.22
CA THR A 109 6.57 17.86 22.16
C THR A 109 5.10 18.17 22.47
N ALA A 110 4.54 19.25 21.93
CA ALA A 110 3.09 19.49 21.95
C ALA A 110 2.36 18.94 20.72
N CYS A 111 3.08 18.55 19.66
CA CYS A 111 2.52 18.20 18.36
C CYS A 111 2.66 16.70 18.07
N TYR A 112 1.86 15.88 18.73
CA TYR A 112 1.72 14.46 18.37
C TYR A 112 0.51 14.26 17.48
N ARG A 113 0.58 13.24 16.62
CA ARG A 113 -0.56 12.76 15.84
C ARG A 113 -0.67 11.25 15.95
N PHE A 114 -1.86 10.74 15.69
CA PHE A 114 -2.21 9.34 15.89
C PHE A 114 -2.71 8.75 14.59
N MET A 115 -2.26 7.54 14.25
CA MET A 115 -2.69 6.85 13.04
C MET A 115 -3.16 5.45 13.38
N THR A 116 -4.28 5.06 12.80
CA THR A 116 -4.89 3.73 12.88
C THR A 116 -5.09 3.17 11.47
N LEU A 117 -5.61 1.95 11.38
CA LEU A 117 -6.04 1.37 10.11
C LEU A 117 -7.08 2.24 9.38
N ALA A 118 -7.93 2.98 10.12
CA ALA A 118 -8.94 3.85 9.51
C ALA A 118 -8.30 4.97 8.67
N ASP A 119 -7.15 5.49 9.09
CA ASP A 119 -6.45 6.56 8.41
C ASP A 119 -5.88 6.11 7.04
N LEU A 120 -5.53 4.83 6.89
CA LEU A 120 -5.13 4.23 5.60
C LEU A 120 -6.27 4.20 4.58
N ASN A 121 -7.53 4.26 5.04
CA ASN A 121 -8.71 4.36 4.17
C ASN A 121 -8.97 5.78 3.66
N SER A 122 -8.27 6.79 4.20
CA SER A 122 -8.40 8.17 3.75
C SER A 122 -8.04 8.32 2.27
N ARG A 123 -8.66 9.30 1.61
CA ARG A 123 -8.35 9.63 0.21
C ARG A 123 -6.88 9.99 0.03
N VAL A 124 -6.30 10.68 1.01
CA VAL A 124 -4.89 11.10 0.99
C VAL A 124 -3.98 9.87 1.04
N ALA A 125 -4.19 8.95 1.98
CA ALA A 125 -3.39 7.72 2.06
C ALA A 125 -3.48 6.90 0.77
N LYS A 126 -4.69 6.67 0.24
CA LYS A 126 -4.90 5.95 -1.03
C LYS A 126 -4.16 6.61 -2.20
N GLN A 127 -4.26 7.93 -2.36
CA GLN A 127 -3.56 8.63 -3.44
C GLN A 127 -2.04 8.41 -3.38
N ARG A 128 -1.48 8.23 -2.17
CA ARG A 128 -0.05 7.98 -1.96
C ARG A 128 0.36 6.53 -2.15
N LEU A 129 -0.55 5.59 -1.91
CA LEU A 129 -0.32 4.17 -2.19
C LEU A 129 -0.50 3.81 -3.67
N TYR A 130 -1.26 4.59 -4.44
CA TYR A 130 -1.55 4.30 -5.85
C TYR A 130 -0.29 4.14 -6.74
N PRO A 131 0.75 4.98 -6.62
CA PRO A 131 1.92 4.90 -7.49
C PRO A 131 2.65 3.55 -7.43
N TYR A 132 2.67 2.89 -6.27
CA TYR A 132 3.23 1.54 -6.09
C TYR A 132 2.62 0.52 -7.04
N PHE A 133 1.31 0.59 -7.23
CA PHE A 133 0.59 -0.31 -8.13
C PHE A 133 0.59 0.18 -9.57
N ALA A 134 0.58 1.50 -9.79
CA ALA A 134 0.57 2.08 -11.13
C ALA A 134 1.87 1.80 -11.89
N LYS A 135 3.02 1.80 -11.20
CA LYS A 135 4.33 1.56 -11.80
C LYS A 135 4.42 0.19 -12.48
N VAL A 136 3.74 -0.83 -11.94
CA VAL A 136 3.75 -2.21 -12.47
C VAL A 136 3.29 -2.26 -13.93
N ALA A 137 2.16 -1.60 -14.25
CA ALA A 137 1.63 -1.65 -15.61
C ALA A 137 2.59 -1.02 -16.62
N ASN A 138 3.24 0.09 -16.24
CA ASN A 138 4.25 0.75 -17.07
C ASN A 138 5.49 -0.15 -17.25
N SER A 139 6.08 -0.63 -16.16
CA SER A 139 7.27 -1.49 -16.23
C SER A 139 7.04 -2.77 -17.03
N VAL A 140 5.88 -3.42 -16.85
CA VAL A 140 5.53 -4.61 -17.65
C VAL A 140 5.26 -4.25 -19.12
N SER A 141 4.63 -3.10 -19.41
CA SER A 141 4.43 -2.63 -20.80
C SER A 141 5.78 -2.48 -21.52
N ARG A 142 6.73 -1.77 -20.90
CA ARG A 142 8.07 -1.54 -21.45
C ARG A 142 8.85 -2.83 -21.63
N PHE A 143 8.77 -3.75 -20.67
CA PHE A 143 9.37 -5.07 -20.79
C PHE A 143 8.78 -5.88 -21.96
N LEU A 144 7.48 -5.78 -22.23
CA LEU A 144 6.91 -6.43 -23.42
C LEU A 144 7.33 -5.74 -24.72
N GLU A 145 7.49 -4.43 -24.72
CA GLU A 145 7.97 -3.66 -25.87
C GLU A 145 9.43 -3.99 -26.23
N SER A 146 10.29 -4.27 -25.25
CA SER A 146 11.67 -4.72 -25.54
C SER A 146 11.72 -6.15 -26.10
N GLU A 147 10.75 -6.99 -25.74
CA GLU A 147 10.73 -8.42 -26.09
C GLU A 147 9.99 -8.74 -27.39
N PHE A 148 9.13 -7.83 -27.86
CA PHE A 148 8.26 -8.03 -29.03
C PHE A 148 8.01 -6.73 -29.78
N GLY A 149 8.00 -6.81 -31.11
CA GLY A 149 7.34 -5.78 -31.91
C GLY A 149 5.81 -5.84 -31.78
N SER A 150 5.11 -4.75 -32.08
CA SER A 150 3.65 -4.70 -31.88
C SER A 150 2.85 -5.73 -32.67
N ALA A 151 3.28 -6.07 -33.89
CA ALA A 151 2.63 -7.10 -34.70
C ALA A 151 2.79 -8.49 -34.08
N GLU A 152 4.00 -8.83 -33.63
CA GLU A 152 4.30 -10.09 -32.95
C GLU A 152 3.52 -10.21 -31.63
N LEU A 153 3.51 -9.12 -30.84
CA LEU A 153 2.73 -9.07 -29.60
C LEU A 153 1.22 -9.22 -29.87
N ALA A 154 0.71 -8.73 -31.01
CA ALA A 154 -0.69 -8.88 -31.37
C ALA A 154 -1.07 -10.35 -31.63
N GLU A 155 -0.22 -11.10 -32.34
CA GLU A 155 -0.43 -12.53 -32.60
C GLU A 155 -0.45 -13.31 -31.29
N VAL A 156 0.59 -13.11 -30.48
CA VAL A 156 0.73 -13.73 -29.16
C VAL A 156 -0.44 -13.39 -28.24
N TYR A 157 -0.88 -12.14 -28.22
CA TYR A 157 -2.02 -11.71 -27.40
C TYR A 157 -3.33 -12.34 -27.87
N ALA A 158 -3.57 -12.42 -29.19
CA ALA A 158 -4.78 -13.01 -29.76
C ALA A 158 -4.90 -14.51 -29.43
N ASP A 159 -3.78 -15.24 -29.46
CA ASP A 159 -3.75 -16.68 -29.13
C ASP A 159 -4.09 -16.96 -27.65
N ASN A 160 -3.82 -15.99 -26.78
CA ASN A 160 -3.95 -16.15 -25.33
C ASN A 160 -5.18 -15.45 -24.75
N ARG A 161 -5.90 -14.66 -25.55
CA ARG A 161 -7.02 -13.84 -25.07
C ARG A 161 -8.17 -13.82 -26.07
N ASN A 162 -9.35 -14.22 -25.60
CA ASN A 162 -10.59 -14.18 -26.38
C ASN A 162 -11.07 -12.76 -26.75
N THR A 163 -10.43 -11.71 -26.24
CA THR A 163 -10.80 -10.31 -26.50
C THR A 163 -9.69 -9.66 -27.30
N THR A 164 -10.02 -9.00 -28.40
CA THR A 164 -9.07 -8.24 -29.22
C THR A 164 -9.17 -6.73 -29.01
N ARG A 165 -9.72 -6.27 -27.87
CA ARG A 165 -10.00 -4.84 -27.63
C ARG A 165 -8.74 -3.97 -27.70
N ALA A 166 -7.63 -4.42 -27.12
CA ALA A 166 -6.35 -3.71 -27.19
C ALA A 166 -5.85 -3.62 -28.64
N ILE A 167 -5.86 -4.74 -29.38
CA ILE A 167 -5.50 -4.79 -30.81
C ILE A 167 -6.37 -3.84 -31.63
N LYS A 168 -7.69 -3.83 -31.39
CA LYS A 168 -8.61 -2.97 -32.12
C LYS A 168 -8.27 -1.49 -31.93
N ARG A 169 -8.05 -1.07 -30.68
CA ARG A 169 -7.67 0.32 -30.35
C ARG A 169 -6.33 0.71 -30.95
N TRP A 170 -5.36 -0.19 -30.86
CA TRP A 170 -4.05 0.02 -31.46
C TRP A 170 -4.14 0.23 -32.98
N ARG A 171 -4.93 -0.59 -33.69
CA ARG A 171 -5.17 -0.40 -35.13
C ARG A 171 -5.88 0.93 -35.45
N GLU A 172 -6.89 1.29 -34.66
CA GLU A 172 -7.59 2.58 -34.80
C GLU A 172 -6.62 3.78 -34.64
N GLU A 173 -5.62 3.69 -33.77
CA GLU A 173 -4.61 4.75 -33.57
C GLU A 173 -3.50 4.73 -34.63
N GLN A 174 -3.15 3.56 -35.18
CA GLN A 174 -2.25 3.48 -36.34
C GLN A 174 -2.85 4.20 -37.54
N ASP A 175 -4.16 4.03 -37.76
CA ASP A 175 -4.90 4.75 -38.81
C ASP A 175 -4.91 6.27 -38.57
N ALA A 176 -4.77 6.71 -37.31
CA ALA A 176 -4.62 8.11 -36.91
C ALA A 176 -3.15 8.62 -36.96
N ASN A 177 -2.23 7.83 -37.51
CA ASN A 177 -0.79 8.13 -37.62
C ASN A 177 -0.10 8.38 -36.27
N THR A 178 -0.54 7.65 -35.24
CA THR A 178 0.09 7.64 -33.91
C THR A 178 0.91 6.35 -33.76
N GLU A 179 2.23 6.49 -33.65
CA GLU A 179 3.15 5.36 -33.50
C GLU A 179 3.31 4.98 -32.03
N LEU A 180 2.28 4.34 -31.46
CA LEU A 180 2.33 3.75 -30.12
C LEU A 180 2.43 2.23 -30.19
N HIS A 181 3.20 1.66 -29.26
CA HIS A 181 3.32 0.22 -29.11
C HIS A 181 2.00 -0.41 -28.62
N LEU A 182 1.67 -1.63 -29.05
CA LEU A 182 0.44 -2.32 -28.65
C LEU A 182 0.30 -2.44 -27.11
N SER A 183 1.41 -2.59 -26.40
CA SER A 183 1.43 -2.72 -24.93
C SER A 183 0.86 -1.49 -24.22
N GLU A 184 0.93 -0.30 -24.82
CA GLU A 184 0.32 0.93 -24.27
C GLU A 184 -1.21 0.90 -24.26
N PHE A 185 -1.82 0.02 -25.08
CA PHE A 185 -3.27 -0.18 -25.12
C PHE A 185 -3.75 -1.32 -24.21
N MET A 186 -2.81 -2.03 -23.57
CA MET A 186 -3.08 -3.18 -22.72
C MET A 186 -3.29 -2.74 -21.26
N ASN A 187 -4.36 -3.19 -20.62
CA ASN A 187 -4.53 -3.01 -19.18
C ASN A 187 -3.75 -4.08 -18.40
N LEU A 188 -3.66 -3.93 -17.07
CA LEU A 188 -2.95 -4.90 -16.22
C LEU A 188 -3.45 -6.35 -16.37
N THR A 189 -4.74 -6.54 -16.67
CA THR A 189 -5.27 -7.89 -16.93
C THR A 189 -4.74 -8.43 -18.26
N ASP A 190 -4.65 -7.60 -19.29
CA ASP A 190 -4.06 -7.94 -20.60
C ASP A 190 -2.59 -8.35 -20.43
N LEU A 191 -1.81 -7.50 -19.75
CA LEU A 191 -0.39 -7.74 -19.45
C LEU A 191 -0.20 -9.05 -18.67
N LYS A 192 -1.01 -9.28 -17.63
CA LYS A 192 -1.03 -10.54 -16.86
C LYS A 192 -1.16 -11.76 -17.77
N VAL A 193 -2.09 -11.74 -18.73
CA VAL A 193 -2.36 -12.89 -19.60
C VAL A 193 -1.16 -13.22 -20.48
N VAL A 194 -0.52 -12.21 -21.06
CA VAL A 194 0.67 -12.39 -21.91
C VAL A 194 1.83 -12.95 -21.09
N VAL A 195 2.19 -12.27 -20.00
CA VAL A 195 3.31 -12.68 -19.14
C VAL A 195 3.09 -14.08 -18.56
N THR A 196 1.87 -14.40 -18.11
CA THR A 196 1.57 -15.71 -17.51
C THR A 196 1.75 -16.85 -18.50
N ASN A 197 1.29 -16.67 -19.74
CA ASN A 197 1.20 -17.78 -20.69
C ASN A 197 2.52 -18.05 -21.42
N ILE A 198 3.36 -17.03 -21.59
CA ILE A 198 4.66 -17.17 -22.26
C ILE A 198 5.71 -17.59 -21.25
N SER A 199 6.26 -18.79 -21.43
CA SER A 199 7.21 -19.35 -20.46
C SER A 199 8.45 -18.48 -20.28
N ARG A 200 9.05 -17.97 -21.37
CA ARG A 200 10.27 -17.14 -21.31
C ARG A 200 10.09 -15.90 -20.44
N LEU A 201 9.00 -15.15 -20.64
CA LEU A 201 8.70 -13.93 -19.88
C LEU A 201 8.46 -14.25 -18.41
N ARG A 202 7.64 -15.28 -18.17
CA ARG A 202 7.32 -15.72 -16.81
C ARG A 202 8.57 -16.11 -16.03
N THR A 203 9.45 -16.90 -16.63
CA THR A 203 10.70 -17.32 -15.97
C THR A 203 11.71 -16.19 -15.86
N GLY A 204 11.76 -15.28 -16.83
CA GLY A 204 12.60 -14.07 -16.77
C GLY A 204 12.25 -13.19 -15.58
N LEU A 205 10.96 -13.04 -15.29
CA LEU A 205 10.45 -12.32 -14.10
C LEU A 205 10.47 -13.16 -12.81
N GLY A 206 11.22 -14.26 -12.77
CA GLY A 206 11.42 -15.07 -11.56
C GLY A 206 10.24 -15.94 -11.14
N PHE A 207 9.19 -16.08 -11.95
CA PHE A 207 8.05 -16.92 -11.60
C PHE A 207 8.25 -18.39 -12.00
N THR A 208 8.15 -19.27 -11.01
CA THR A 208 8.30 -20.73 -11.21
C THR A 208 7.08 -21.40 -11.85
N SER A 209 5.90 -20.79 -11.80
CA SER A 209 4.65 -21.39 -12.29
C SER A 209 3.65 -20.36 -12.81
N LYS A 210 2.70 -20.80 -13.65
CA LYS A 210 1.59 -19.94 -14.10
C LYS A 210 0.74 -19.44 -12.92
N ASN A 211 0.54 -20.27 -11.90
CA ASN A 211 -0.28 -19.90 -10.75
C ASN A 211 0.39 -18.82 -9.90
N SER A 212 1.67 -18.98 -9.57
CA SER A 212 2.39 -17.94 -8.80
C SER A 212 2.44 -16.59 -9.52
N CYS A 213 2.58 -16.60 -10.86
CA CYS A 213 2.47 -15.39 -11.67
C CYS A 213 1.08 -14.77 -11.59
N ARG A 214 0.01 -15.56 -11.80
CA ARG A 214 -1.38 -15.08 -11.70
C ARG A 214 -1.69 -14.49 -10.33
N ASP A 215 -1.32 -15.19 -9.26
CA ASP A 215 -1.57 -14.77 -7.88
C ASP A 215 -0.86 -13.44 -7.56
N CYS A 216 0.34 -13.23 -8.11
CA CYS A 216 1.04 -11.96 -8.00
C CYS A 216 0.25 -10.82 -8.66
N PHE A 217 -0.09 -10.95 -9.95
CA PHE A 217 -0.85 -9.93 -10.66
C PHE A 217 -2.25 -9.70 -10.08
N ASP A 218 -2.94 -10.75 -9.63
CA ASP A 218 -4.28 -10.65 -9.06
C ASP A 218 -4.26 -9.94 -7.71
N SER A 219 -3.24 -10.16 -6.88
CA SER A 219 -3.05 -9.38 -5.65
C SER A 219 -2.82 -7.90 -5.94
N ILE A 220 -1.92 -7.59 -6.89
CA ILE A 220 -1.63 -6.21 -7.33
C ILE A 220 -2.89 -5.54 -7.88
N ALA A 221 -3.63 -6.22 -8.76
CA ALA A 221 -4.84 -5.69 -9.38
C ALA A 221 -5.94 -5.40 -8.34
N ARG A 222 -6.13 -6.29 -7.36
CA ARG A 222 -7.09 -6.11 -6.26
C ARG A 222 -6.79 -4.83 -5.48
N TYR A 223 -5.56 -4.66 -5.00
CA TYR A 223 -5.20 -3.50 -4.19
C TYR A 223 -5.13 -2.20 -5.00
N ARG A 224 -4.66 -2.26 -6.25
CA ARG A 224 -4.78 -1.14 -7.20
C ARG A 224 -6.21 -0.64 -7.30
N ASN A 225 -7.17 -1.55 -7.50
CA ASN A 225 -8.57 -1.18 -7.64
C ASN A 225 -9.14 -0.61 -6.34
N ASN A 226 -8.81 -1.17 -5.18
CA ASN A 226 -9.25 -0.64 -3.88
C ASN A 226 -8.71 0.77 -3.62
N VAL A 227 -7.45 1.01 -3.98
CA VAL A 227 -6.82 2.33 -3.85
C VAL A 227 -7.43 3.34 -4.83
N MET A 228 -7.71 2.96 -6.08
CA MET A 228 -8.31 3.85 -7.09
C MET A 228 -9.73 4.27 -6.75
N HIS A 229 -10.50 3.41 -6.11
CA HIS A 229 -11.90 3.68 -5.80
C HIS A 229 -12.02 4.28 -4.39
N ALA A 230 -12.06 5.61 -4.31
CA ALA A 230 -12.11 6.34 -3.04
C ALA A 230 -13.18 5.83 -2.05
N ASN A 231 -14.33 5.37 -2.56
CA ASN A 231 -15.46 4.87 -1.76
C ASN A 231 -15.30 3.42 -1.26
N ARG A 232 -14.24 2.71 -1.65
CA ARG A 232 -13.95 1.35 -1.16
C ARG A 232 -12.93 1.40 -0.05
N SER A 233 -13.19 0.73 1.06
CA SER A 233 -12.17 0.57 2.11
C SER A 233 -11.01 -0.29 1.59
N LEU A 234 -9.81 0.08 2.00
CA LEU A 234 -8.55 -0.59 1.72
C LEU A 234 -8.23 -1.64 2.79
N VAL A 235 -8.45 -1.28 4.06
CA VAL A 235 -8.16 -2.12 5.23
C VAL A 235 -9.29 -2.02 6.25
N HIS A 236 -9.59 -3.13 6.93
CA HIS A 236 -10.55 -3.21 8.02
C HIS A 236 -9.91 -3.75 9.30
N GLN A 237 -8.97 -4.68 9.15
CA GLN A 237 -8.29 -5.38 10.24
C GLN A 237 -6.78 -5.50 9.96
N THR A 238 -6.02 -5.91 10.96
CA THR A 238 -4.56 -6.00 10.90
C THR A 238 -4.08 -6.91 9.76
N GLU A 239 -4.79 -8.01 9.49
CA GLU A 239 -4.47 -8.93 8.39
C GLU A 239 -4.56 -8.24 7.02
N ASP A 240 -5.45 -7.25 6.88
CA ASP A 240 -5.56 -6.47 5.64
C ASP A 240 -4.34 -5.55 5.48
N ALA A 241 -3.79 -5.00 6.57
CA ALA A 241 -2.55 -4.21 6.53
C ALA A 241 -1.36 -5.07 6.10
N THR A 242 -1.23 -6.28 6.64
CA THR A 242 -0.20 -7.25 6.21
C THR A 242 -0.37 -7.62 4.75
N ALA A 243 -1.60 -7.89 4.31
CA ALA A 243 -1.88 -8.25 2.92
C ALA A 243 -1.66 -7.08 1.95
N LEU A 244 -1.91 -5.84 2.38
CA LEU A 244 -1.58 -4.62 1.64
C LEU A 244 -0.06 -4.44 1.52
N ALA A 245 0.69 -4.58 2.62
CA ALA A 245 2.14 -4.51 2.62
C ALA A 245 2.76 -5.55 1.66
N ALA A 246 2.29 -6.80 1.73
CA ALA A 246 2.73 -7.85 0.82
C ALA A 246 2.40 -7.56 -0.65
N ALA A 247 1.25 -6.92 -0.94
CA ALA A 247 0.90 -6.54 -2.30
C ALA A 247 1.77 -5.40 -2.84
N ILE A 248 2.14 -4.44 -1.99
CA ILE A 248 3.07 -3.36 -2.33
C ILE A 248 4.46 -3.92 -2.62
N GLU A 249 4.98 -4.81 -1.76
CA GLU A 249 6.27 -5.47 -1.99
C GLU A 249 6.29 -6.22 -3.32
N ARG A 250 5.26 -7.03 -3.60
CA ARG A 250 5.13 -7.73 -4.89
C ARG A 250 5.11 -6.77 -6.06
N ALA A 251 4.40 -5.64 -5.94
CA ALA A 251 4.33 -4.64 -6.98
C ALA A 251 5.69 -3.99 -7.24
N THR A 252 6.38 -3.53 -6.19
CA THR A 252 7.69 -2.91 -6.31
C THR A 252 8.73 -3.88 -6.85
N LYS A 253 8.75 -5.12 -6.34
CA LYS A 253 9.65 -6.16 -6.83
C LYS A 253 9.42 -6.47 -8.30
N LEU A 254 8.17 -6.71 -8.71
CA LEU A 254 7.86 -6.99 -10.11
C LEU A 254 8.27 -5.84 -11.04
N ALA A 255 8.03 -4.60 -10.62
CA ALA A 255 8.45 -3.43 -11.39
C ALA A 255 9.99 -3.33 -11.47
N ALA A 256 10.71 -3.63 -10.38
CA ALA A 256 12.17 -3.64 -10.35
C ALA A 256 12.74 -4.76 -11.26
N ASP A 257 12.22 -5.98 -11.14
CA ASP A 257 12.64 -7.13 -11.96
C ASP A 257 12.43 -6.84 -13.46
N CYS A 258 11.33 -6.18 -13.85
CA CYS A 258 11.11 -5.74 -15.23
C CYS A 258 12.16 -4.71 -15.69
N ASN A 259 12.51 -3.74 -14.84
CA ASN A 259 13.48 -2.71 -15.22
C ASN A 259 14.91 -3.28 -15.30
N ALA A 260 15.27 -4.21 -14.42
CA ALA A 260 16.57 -4.88 -14.46
C ALA A 260 16.79 -5.59 -15.80
N LEU A 261 15.76 -6.26 -16.32
CA LEU A 261 15.79 -6.93 -17.63
C LEU A 261 15.83 -5.96 -18.82
N LEU A 262 15.53 -4.68 -18.63
CA LEU A 262 15.65 -3.64 -19.67
C LEU A 262 17.07 -3.06 -19.75
N ASP A 263 17.85 -3.17 -18.67
CA ASP A 263 19.20 -2.63 -18.56
C ASP A 263 20.29 -3.64 -18.96
N GLU A 264 19.91 -4.92 -19.19
CA GLU A 264 20.76 -6.01 -19.69
C GLU A 264 20.85 -6.04 -21.24
#